data_AF-A0A2W1GHQ3-F1
#
_entry.id   AF-A0A2W1GHQ3-F1
#
_cell.length_a   1.000
_cell.length_b   1.000
_cell.length_c   1.000
_cell.angle_alpha   90.00
_cell.angle_beta   90.00
_cell.angle_gamma   90.00
#
_symmetry.space_group_name_H-M   'P 1'
#
loop_
_entity.id
_entity.type
_entity.pdbx_description
1 polymer ?
#
loop_
_entity_poly.entity_id
_entity_poly.type
_entity_poly.pdbx_seq_one_letter_code
_entity_poly.pdbx_strand_id
1 'polypeptide(L)'
;MSVTLTLALFLAIGIPLAATLPRKMITPLPVNVLIPMYFKPELGSWDRLHDAAIRYPETTFTVVINPENGPGSTVWPTAEYIDAIESLSKYENIRILGYIDTDGGKRDNATIRQEIAVYVGWHNISKSLTLSGIYFDRTPYKNQGHA
;
A
#
# COMPACT_ATOMS: atom_id res chain seq x y z
N MET A 1 -59.19 17.74 -2.55
CA MET A 1 -58.41 16.57 -3.00
C MET A 1 -57.14 16.91 -3.76
N SER A 2 -57.16 17.88 -4.70
CA SER A 2 -55.98 18.18 -5.53
C SER A 2 -54.74 18.65 -4.73
N VAL A 3 -54.91 19.59 -3.79
CA VAL A 3 -53.83 20.15 -2.95
C VAL A 3 -53.20 19.12 -2.02
N THR A 4 -54.02 18.22 -1.45
CA THR A 4 -53.58 17.19 -0.52
C THR A 4 -52.71 16.13 -1.22
N LEU A 5 -53.06 15.79 -2.46
CA LEU A 5 -52.31 14.81 -3.25
C LEU A 5 -50.96 15.36 -3.72
N THR A 6 -50.89 16.66 -4.07
CA THR A 6 -49.64 17.31 -4.46
C THR A 6 -48.67 17.41 -3.29
N LEU A 7 -49.14 17.81 -2.11
CA LEU A 7 -48.31 17.92 -0.91
C LEU A 7 -47.74 16.57 -0.48
N ALA A 8 -48.55 15.51 -0.55
CA ALA A 8 -48.10 14.14 -0.26
C ALA A 8 -46.98 13.68 -1.20
N LEU A 9 -47.07 14.03 -2.49
CA LEU A 9 -46.06 13.68 -3.49
C LEU A 9 -44.74 14.44 -3.27
N PHE A 10 -44.81 15.73 -2.94
CA PHE A 10 -43.62 16.54 -2.62
C PHE A 10 -42.89 16.04 -1.38
N LEU A 11 -43.62 15.63 -0.34
CA LEU A 11 -43.02 15.04 0.86
C LEU A 11 -42.42 13.66 0.57
N ALA A 12 -43.12 12.81 -0.19
CA ALA A 12 -42.67 11.47 -0.55
C ALA A 12 -41.37 11.46 -1.37
N ILE A 13 -41.10 12.51 -2.15
CA ILE A 13 -39.86 12.65 -2.93
C ILE A 13 -38.82 13.49 -2.17
N GLY A 14 -39.25 14.60 -1.56
CA GLY A 14 -38.37 15.55 -0.89
C GLY A 14 -37.67 14.99 0.33
N ILE A 15 -38.34 14.16 1.14
CA ILE A 15 -37.76 13.56 2.34
C ILE A 15 -36.65 12.55 2.01
N PRO A 16 -36.85 11.55 1.13
CA PRO A 16 -35.76 10.65 0.76
C PRO A 16 -34.65 11.35 -0.01
N LEU A 17 -34.97 12.37 -0.82
CA LEU A 17 -33.96 13.16 -1.53
C LEU A 17 -33.10 13.98 -0.55
N ALA A 18 -33.71 14.67 0.42
CA ALA A 18 -33.02 15.41 1.47
C ALA A 18 -32.24 14.50 2.44
N ALA A 19 -32.63 13.24 2.62
CA ALA A 19 -31.90 12.27 3.44
C ALA A 19 -30.71 11.63 2.70
N THR A 20 -30.75 11.55 1.36
CA THR A 20 -29.72 10.87 0.55
C THR A 20 -28.65 11.84 -0.01
N LEU A 21 -29.03 13.08 -0.34
CA LEU A 21 -28.12 14.13 -0.81
C LEU A 21 -26.96 14.44 0.16
N PRO A 22 -27.18 14.60 1.48
CA PRO A 22 -26.11 14.90 2.43
C PRO A 22 -25.08 13.77 2.50
N ARG A 23 -25.50 12.50 2.40
CA ARG A 23 -24.59 11.34 2.38
C ARG A 23 -23.70 11.31 1.15
N LYS A 24 -24.20 11.72 -0.01
CA LYS A 24 -23.38 11.85 -1.23
C LYS A 24 -22.38 13.01 -1.17
N MET A 25 -22.63 14.01 -0.33
CA MET A 25 -21.74 15.18 -0.16
C MET A 25 -20.66 14.97 0.92
N ILE A 26 -20.68 13.84 1.64
CA ILE A 26 -19.58 13.47 2.53
C ILE A 26 -18.54 12.74 1.68
N THR A 27 -17.51 13.46 1.24
CA THR A 27 -16.31 12.84 0.68
C THR A 27 -15.53 12.23 1.84
N PRO A 28 -15.43 10.90 1.97
CA PRO A 28 -14.59 10.31 2.99
C PRO A 28 -13.13 10.73 2.73
N LEU A 29 -12.36 10.95 3.80
CA LEU A 29 -10.93 11.17 3.66
C LEU A 29 -10.31 9.97 2.93
N PRO A 30 -9.41 10.16 1.95
CA PRO A 30 -8.76 9.06 1.28
C PRO A 30 -7.99 8.22 2.32
N VAL A 31 -8.29 6.92 2.36
CA VAL A 31 -7.61 5.97 3.25
C VAL A 31 -6.56 5.22 2.44
N ASN A 32 -5.34 5.18 2.97
CA ASN A 32 -4.28 4.31 2.47
C ASN A 32 -4.09 3.15 3.47
N VAL A 33 -4.18 1.92 2.99
CA VAL A 33 -3.99 0.71 3.81
C VAL A 33 -2.53 0.29 3.75
N LEU A 34 -1.80 0.49 4.84
CA LEU A 34 -0.41 0.05 4.98
C LEU A 34 -0.36 -1.40 5.48
N ILE A 35 0.34 -2.26 4.75
CA ILE A 35 0.40 -3.72 4.99
C ILE A 35 1.86 -4.15 5.16
N PRO A 36 2.30 -4.53 6.38
CA PRO A 36 3.60 -5.14 6.60
C PRO A 36 3.56 -6.61 6.12
N MET A 37 3.97 -6.83 4.88
CA MET A 37 3.97 -8.15 4.23
C MET A 37 5.30 -8.87 4.48
N TYR A 38 5.55 -9.23 5.74
CA TYR A 38 6.85 -9.75 6.20
C TYR A 38 6.97 -11.27 6.19
N PHE A 39 5.93 -11.97 5.75
CA PHE A 39 5.99 -13.39 5.53
C PHE A 39 6.43 -13.68 4.10
N LYS A 40 7.24 -14.73 3.92
CA LYS A 40 7.71 -15.17 2.61
C LYS A 40 6.48 -15.43 1.70
N PRO A 41 6.50 -14.98 0.43
CA PRO A 41 5.47 -15.36 -0.52
C PRO A 41 5.49 -16.88 -0.72
N GLU A 42 4.33 -17.48 -0.49
CA GLU A 42 4.01 -18.87 -0.82
C GLU A 42 2.76 -18.90 -1.71
N LEU A 43 2.52 -20.03 -2.38
CA LEU A 43 1.36 -20.21 -3.25
C LEU A 43 0.06 -19.91 -2.47
N GLY A 44 -0.69 -18.93 -2.95
CA GLY A 44 -1.98 -18.50 -2.37
C GLY A 44 -1.88 -17.58 -1.14
N SER A 45 -0.68 -17.35 -0.60
CA SER A 45 -0.51 -16.56 0.63
C SER A 45 -0.91 -15.09 0.48
N TRP A 46 -0.87 -14.55 -0.74
CA TRP A 46 -1.14 -13.13 -1.04
C TRP A 46 -2.50 -12.91 -1.74
N ASP A 47 -3.30 -13.96 -1.97
CA ASP A 47 -4.57 -13.89 -2.72
C ASP A 47 -5.56 -12.89 -2.12
N ARG A 48 -5.59 -12.77 -0.79
CA ARG A 48 -6.46 -11.80 -0.11
C ARG A 48 -6.14 -10.35 -0.46
N LEU A 49 -4.87 -10.04 -0.72
CA LEU A 49 -4.47 -8.71 -1.18
C LEU A 49 -4.93 -8.48 -2.62
N HIS A 50 -4.80 -9.48 -3.49
CA HIS A 50 -5.34 -9.43 -4.86
C HIS A 50 -6.86 -9.18 -4.83
N ASP A 51 -7.60 -9.94 -4.04
CA ASP A 51 -9.05 -9.79 -3.87
C ASP A 51 -9.43 -8.39 -3.36
N ALA A 52 -8.67 -7.87 -2.39
CA ALA A 52 -8.89 -6.54 -1.85
C ALA A 52 -8.63 -5.44 -2.90
N ALA A 53 -7.55 -5.55 -3.67
CA ALA A 53 -7.20 -4.59 -4.71
C ALA A 53 -8.26 -4.53 -5.81
N ILE A 54 -8.80 -5.69 -6.23
CA ILE A 54 -9.89 -5.80 -7.20
C ILE A 54 -11.20 -5.20 -6.64
N ARG A 55 -11.53 -5.53 -5.38
CA ARG A 55 -12.78 -5.11 -4.75
C ARG A 55 -12.83 -3.62 -4.43
N TYR A 56 -11.68 -3.01 -4.15
CA TYR A 56 -11.56 -1.62 -3.72
C TYR A 56 -10.58 -0.84 -4.61
N PRO A 57 -10.93 -0.59 -5.89
CA PRO A 57 -10.03 0.07 -6.85
C PRO A 57 -9.65 1.49 -6.43
N GLU A 58 -10.54 2.19 -5.71
CA GLU A 58 -10.31 3.55 -5.21
C GLU A 58 -9.44 3.59 -3.93
N THR A 59 -9.17 2.44 -3.30
CA THR A 59 -8.34 2.36 -2.09
C THR A 59 -6.90 2.10 -2.48
N THR A 60 -5.98 2.95 -2.01
CA THR A 60 -4.55 2.70 -2.16
C THR A 60 -4.09 1.70 -1.09
N PHE A 61 -3.34 0.69 -1.52
CA PHE A 61 -2.68 -0.27 -0.66
C PHE A 61 -1.16 -0.06 -0.73
N THR A 62 -0.52 0.21 0.40
CA THR A 62 0.94 0.32 0.50
C THR A 62 1.47 -0.95 1.15
N VAL A 63 2.21 -1.76 0.40
CA VAL A 63 2.71 -3.08 0.81
C VAL A 63 4.19 -2.96 1.12
N VAL A 64 4.59 -3.30 2.33
CA VAL A 64 6.01 -3.31 2.73
C VAL A 64 6.51 -4.74 2.70
N ILE A 65 7.45 -5.04 1.80
CA ILE A 65 8.07 -6.37 1.70
C ILE A 65 9.37 -6.42 2.50
N ASN A 66 9.62 -7.56 3.14
CA ASN A 66 10.81 -7.76 3.95
C ASN A 66 11.40 -9.17 3.73
N PRO A 67 12.22 -9.39 2.67
CA PRO A 67 12.91 -10.65 2.45
C PRO A 67 13.74 -11.13 3.64
N GLU A 68 14.60 -10.28 4.20
CA GLU A 68 15.57 -10.68 5.23
C GLU A 68 16.01 -9.49 6.11
N ASN A 69 15.06 -8.80 6.75
CA ASN A 69 15.30 -7.50 7.42
C ASN A 69 15.97 -6.46 6.49
N GLY A 70 15.61 -6.52 5.21
CA GLY A 70 16.30 -5.91 4.10
C GLY A 70 16.05 -6.69 2.80
N PRO A 71 16.73 -6.34 1.70
CA PRO A 71 16.59 -7.02 0.41
C PRO A 71 17.19 -8.44 0.39
N GLY A 72 17.94 -8.81 1.43
CA GLY A 72 18.73 -10.05 1.49
C GLY A 72 20.17 -9.86 1.05
N SER A 73 20.94 -10.94 1.16
CA SER A 73 22.37 -10.97 0.79
C SER A 73 22.65 -11.10 -0.71
N THR A 74 21.63 -11.42 -1.51
CA THR A 74 21.74 -11.61 -2.96
C THR A 74 21.32 -10.35 -3.73
N VAL A 75 21.89 -10.18 -4.93
CA VAL A 75 21.52 -9.05 -5.82
C VAL A 75 20.08 -9.18 -6.33
N TRP A 76 19.60 -10.41 -6.46
CA TRP A 76 18.28 -10.74 -6.98
C TRP A 76 17.42 -11.38 -5.89
N PRO A 77 16.09 -11.11 -5.88
CA PRO A 77 15.18 -11.79 -5.00
C PRO A 77 14.98 -13.24 -5.44
N THR A 78 14.37 -14.05 -4.58
CA THR A 78 13.97 -15.41 -4.94
C THR A 78 12.82 -15.37 -5.96
N ALA A 79 12.62 -16.48 -6.69
CA ALA A 79 11.55 -16.57 -7.69
C ALA A 79 10.16 -16.27 -7.09
N GLU A 80 9.90 -16.69 -5.86
CA GLU A 80 8.62 -16.44 -5.19
C GLU A 80 8.38 -14.95 -4.94
N TYR A 81 9.43 -14.19 -4.63
CA TYR A 81 9.34 -12.73 -4.52
C TYR A 81 9.16 -12.06 -5.89
N ILE A 82 9.84 -12.56 -6.92
CA ILE A 82 9.66 -12.06 -8.30
C ILE A 82 8.20 -12.21 -8.70
N ASP A 83 7.67 -13.44 -8.65
CA ASP A 83 6.30 -13.75 -9.07
C ASP A 83 5.26 -12.94 -8.29
N ALA A 84 5.44 -12.81 -6.97
CA ALA A 84 4.52 -12.08 -6.11
C ALA A 84 4.53 -10.57 -6.34
N ILE A 85 5.71 -9.97 -6.57
CA ILE A 85 5.81 -8.53 -6.84
C ILE A 85 5.26 -8.22 -8.23
N GLU A 86 5.59 -9.03 -9.24
CA GLU A 86 5.08 -8.84 -10.59
C GLU A 86 3.57 -9.08 -10.71
N SER A 87 3.00 -9.97 -9.89
CA SER A 87 1.55 -10.14 -9.83
C SER A 87 0.87 -8.90 -9.24
N LEU A 88 1.43 -8.31 -8.18
CA LEU A 88 0.91 -7.09 -7.55
C LEU A 88 1.16 -5.83 -8.38
N SER A 89 2.21 -5.77 -9.19
CA SER A 89 2.50 -4.61 -10.04
C SER A 89 1.46 -4.38 -11.14
N LYS A 90 0.53 -5.32 -11.33
CA LYS A 90 -0.59 -5.22 -12.28
C LYS A 90 -1.70 -4.30 -11.81
N TYR A 91 -1.71 -3.92 -10.52
CA TYR A 91 -2.74 -3.09 -9.93
C TYR A 91 -2.25 -1.66 -9.71
N GLU A 92 -2.94 -0.69 -10.31
CA GLU A 92 -2.58 0.74 -10.16
C GLU A 92 -2.76 1.26 -8.72
N ASN A 93 -3.62 0.60 -7.94
CA ASN A 93 -3.90 0.95 -6.56
C ASN A 93 -2.99 0.26 -5.53
N ILE A 94 -1.93 -0.44 -5.97
CA ILE A 94 -0.91 -1.03 -5.10
C ILE A 94 0.42 -0.31 -5.25
N ARG A 95 1.04 0.04 -4.11
CA ARG A 95 2.40 0.56 -4.03
C ARG A 95 3.25 -0.35 -3.17
N ILE A 96 4.37 -0.83 -3.69
CA ILE A 96 5.24 -1.77 -2.99
C ILE A 96 6.48 -1.01 -2.50
N LEU A 97 6.82 -1.15 -1.22
CA LEU A 97 7.99 -0.56 -0.58
C LEU A 97 8.95 -1.65 -0.10
N GLY A 98 10.25 -1.43 -0.28
CA GLY A 98 11.30 -2.28 0.29
C GLY A 98 11.58 -1.89 1.75
N TYR A 99 11.58 -2.86 2.65
CA TYR A 99 11.92 -2.65 4.05
C TYR A 99 13.44 -2.47 4.23
N ILE A 100 13.85 -1.50 5.04
CA ILE A 100 15.23 -1.37 5.52
C ILE A 100 15.20 -1.09 7.01
N ASP A 101 15.85 -1.96 7.77
CA ASP A 101 16.10 -1.73 9.17
C ASP A 101 17.23 -0.69 9.36
N THR A 102 17.02 0.35 10.17
CA THR A 102 18.05 1.37 10.45
C THR A 102 18.77 1.19 11.80
N ASP A 103 18.38 0.20 12.61
CA ASP A 103 18.92 -0.08 13.96
C ASP A 103 19.02 1.16 14.87
N GLY A 104 17.97 1.97 14.94
CA GLY A 104 17.98 3.20 15.73
C GLY A 104 18.88 4.28 15.14
N GLY A 105 19.16 4.24 13.83
CA GLY A 105 20.10 5.14 13.16
C GLY A 105 21.58 4.78 13.36
N LYS A 106 21.89 3.55 13.81
CA LYS A 106 23.26 3.09 14.07
C LYS A 106 23.90 2.36 12.91
N ARG A 107 23.11 1.91 11.94
CA ARG A 107 23.66 1.25 10.76
C ARG A 107 24.44 2.24 9.91
N ASP A 108 25.55 1.77 9.35
CA ASP A 108 26.38 2.57 8.46
C ASP A 108 25.60 3.02 7.21
N ASN A 109 25.77 4.29 6.84
CA ASN A 109 25.07 4.89 5.72
C ASN A 109 25.44 4.25 4.37
N ALA A 110 26.66 3.75 4.20
CA ALA A 110 27.03 3.05 2.97
C ALA A 110 26.31 1.70 2.87
N THR A 111 26.16 1.01 4.00
CA THR A 111 25.36 -0.24 4.09
C THR A 111 23.90 0.01 3.70
N ILE A 112 23.26 1.04 4.27
CA ILE A 112 21.88 1.41 3.93
C ILE A 112 21.74 1.75 2.44
N ARG A 113 22.67 2.54 1.89
CA ARG A 113 22.66 2.88 0.46
C ARG A 113 22.86 1.66 -0.43
N GLN A 114 23.65 0.68 0.00
CA GLN A 114 23.85 -0.56 -0.74
C GLN A 114 22.55 -1.38 -0.79
N GLU A 115 21.81 -1.48 0.32
CA GLU A 115 20.51 -2.17 0.34
C GLU A 115 19.47 -1.46 -0.54
N ILE A 116 19.43 -0.13 -0.52
CA ILE A 116 18.61 0.66 -1.45
C ILE A 116 19.00 0.32 -2.91
N ALA A 117 20.31 0.26 -3.20
CA ALA A 117 20.79 -0.07 -4.54
C ALA A 117 20.42 -1.49 -4.97
N VAL A 118 20.38 -2.47 -4.06
CA VAL A 118 19.90 -3.82 -4.34
C VAL A 118 18.42 -3.79 -4.75
N TYR A 119 17.56 -3.13 -3.96
CA TYR A 119 16.14 -2.98 -4.32
C TYR A 119 15.92 -2.25 -5.65
N VAL A 120 16.68 -1.18 -5.92
CA VAL A 120 16.64 -0.48 -7.22
C VAL A 120 17.09 -1.40 -8.35
N GLY A 121 18.10 -2.23 -8.09
CA GLY A 121 18.66 -3.18 -9.05
C GLY A 121 17.64 -4.21 -9.54
N TRP A 122 16.61 -4.54 -8.76
CA TRP A 122 15.59 -5.53 -9.13
C TRP A 122 14.86 -5.20 -10.45
N HIS A 123 14.73 -3.91 -10.79
CA HIS A 123 14.18 -3.47 -12.08
C HIS A 123 14.92 -4.05 -13.30
N ASN A 124 16.19 -4.43 -13.14
CA ASN A 124 17.00 -5.02 -14.20
C ASN A 124 16.60 -6.47 -14.53
N ILE A 125 15.84 -7.16 -13.66
CA ILE A 125 15.22 -8.46 -14.00
C ILE A 125 14.05 -8.22 -14.95
N SER A 126 13.17 -7.29 -14.57
CA SER A 126 11.91 -7.02 -15.26
C SER A 126 11.38 -5.65 -14.86
N LYS A 127 10.71 -4.97 -15.80
CA LYS A 127 10.15 -3.64 -15.55
C LYS A 127 9.03 -3.66 -14.50
N SER A 128 8.30 -4.77 -14.38
CA SER A 128 7.27 -4.97 -13.35
C SER A 128 7.86 -5.15 -11.95
N LEU A 129 9.15 -5.49 -11.83
CA LEU A 129 9.83 -5.68 -10.55
C LEU A 129 10.39 -4.36 -9.99
N THR A 130 9.61 -3.29 -10.09
CA THR A 130 9.99 -1.95 -9.62
C THR A 130 9.30 -1.67 -8.29
N LEU A 131 10.08 -1.34 -7.27
CA LEU A 131 9.53 -0.85 -6.02
C LEU A 131 9.20 0.64 -6.12
N SER A 132 8.11 1.05 -5.46
CA SER A 132 7.67 2.44 -5.39
C SER A 132 8.46 3.28 -4.38
N GLY A 133 9.25 2.64 -3.51
CA GLY A 133 10.05 3.33 -2.51
C GLY A 133 10.62 2.41 -1.44
N ILE A 134 11.08 3.02 -0.35
CA ILE A 134 11.72 2.37 0.80
C ILE A 134 10.97 2.73 2.08
N TYR A 135 10.78 1.74 2.95
CA TYR A 135 10.28 1.90 4.31
C TYR A 135 11.45 1.71 5.29
N PHE A 136 11.86 2.78 5.97
CA PHE A 136 12.87 2.70 7.02
C PHE A 136 12.22 2.37 8.36
N ASP A 137 12.61 1.24 8.95
CA ASP A 137 12.16 0.83 10.28
C ASP A 137 13.22 1.11 11.35
N ARG A 138 12.77 1.09 12.61
CA ARG A 138 13.56 1.34 13.82
C ARG A 138 14.33 2.65 13.72
N THR A 139 13.72 3.70 13.17
CA THR A 139 14.33 5.03 13.08
C THR A 139 14.59 5.61 14.49
N PRO A 140 15.58 6.53 14.65
CA PRO A 140 15.89 7.09 15.97
C PRO A 140 14.70 7.88 16.54
N TYR A 141 14.29 7.55 17.76
CA TYR A 141 13.22 8.26 18.49
C TYR A 141 13.73 9.50 19.25
N LYS A 142 15.05 9.71 19.29
CA LYS A 142 15.75 10.86 19.89
C LYS A 142 16.93 11.23 19.02
N ASN A 143 17.30 12.51 19.00
CA ASN A 143 18.58 12.95 18.46
C ASN A 143 19.71 12.32 19.27
N GLN A 144 20.28 11.25 18.74
CA GLN A 144 21.55 10.73 19.21
C GLN A 144 22.59 11.52 18.43
N GLY A 145 23.23 12.50 19.08
CA GLY A 145 24.24 13.33 18.44
C GLY A 145 25.25 12.44 17.71
N HIS A 146 25.35 12.58 16.39
CA HIS A 146 26.35 11.87 15.61
C HIS A 146 27.71 12.46 15.97
N ALA A 147 28.58 11.63 16.55
CA ALA A 147 30.02 11.89 16.65
C ALA A 147 30.70 11.50 15.34
#